data_AF-A0A2I8AGQ9-F1
#
_entry.id   AF-A0A2I8AGQ9-F1
#
_cell.length_a   1.000
_cell.length_b   1.000
_cell.length_c   1.000
_cell.angle_alpha   90.00
_cell.angle_beta   90.00
_cell.angle_gamma   90.00
#
_symmetry.space_group_name_H-M   'P 1'
#
loop_
_entity.id
_entity.type
_entity.pdbx_description
1 polymer ?
#
loop_
_entity_poly.entity_id
_entity_poly.type
_entity_poly.pdbx_seq_one_letter_code
_entity_poly.pdbx_strand_id
1 'polypeptide(L)' 'MLGITLEQTRVYQEAKAEGRKKGLEQGREEILRVAVPLLLKSGMSAEQIAQHFNIAVESMEKYR' A
#
# COMPACT_ATOMS: atom_id res chain seq x y z
N MET A 1 14.21 -11.53 37.18
CA MET A 1 13.62 -10.96 35.95
C MET A 1 13.12 -12.13 35.12
N LEU A 2 11.84 -12.15 34.74
CA LEU A 2 11.30 -13.19 33.86
C LEU A 2 12.08 -13.11 32.54
N GLY A 3 12.86 -14.15 32.21
CA GLY A 3 13.78 -14.19 31.06
C GLY A 3 13.07 -14.31 29.70
N ILE A 4 11.97 -13.59 29.52
CA ILE A 4 11.17 -13.55 28.30
C ILE A 4 11.54 -12.30 27.51
N THR A 5 12.13 -12.49 26.34
CA THR A 5 12.41 -11.42 25.39
C THR A 5 11.11 -11.03 24.69
N LEU A 6 10.73 -9.75 24.73
CA LEU A 6 9.50 -9.24 24.11
C LEU A 6 9.35 -9.68 22.65
N GLU A 7 10.45 -9.74 21.90
CA GLU A 7 10.48 -10.12 20.49
C GLU A 7 10.06 -11.58 20.21
N GLN A 8 10.22 -12.45 21.21
CA GLN A 8 9.78 -13.84 21.16
C GLN A 8 8.30 -13.99 21.52
N THR A 9 7.67 -12.95 22.07
CA THR A 9 6.25 -12.99 22.37
C THR A 9 5.45 -12.98 21.07
N ARG A 10 4.42 -13.83 21.04
CA ARG A 10 3.46 -13.89 19.93
C ARG A 10 2.88 -12.51 19.61
N VAL A 11 2.52 -11.74 20.65
CA VAL A 11 1.96 -10.39 20.52
C VAL A 11 2.90 -9.46 19.75
N TYR A 12 4.19 -9.44 20.08
CA TYR A 12 5.15 -8.59 19.36
C TYR A 12 5.31 -9.02 17.90
N GLN A 13 5.38 -10.33 17.63
CA GLN A 13 5.52 -10.83 16.26
C GLN A 13 4.31 -10.50 15.39
N GLU A 14 3.11 -10.66 15.94
CA GLU A 14 1.85 -10.29 15.30
C GLU A 14 1.80 -8.79 15.03
N ALA A 15 2.10 -7.95 16.03
CA ALA A 15 2.13 -6.49 15.88
C ALA A 15 3.17 -6.04 14.82
N LYS A 16 4.35 -6.67 14.80
CA LYS A 16 5.39 -6.37 13.80
C LYS A 16 4.96 -6.80 12.39
N ALA A 17 4.28 -7.94 12.25
CA ALA A 17 3.75 -8.39 10.97
C ALA A 17 2.61 -7.49 10.47
N GLU A 18 1.70 -7.09 11.34
CA GLU A 18 0.63 -6.15 11.04
C GLU A 18 1.18 -4.77 10.65
N GLY A 19 2.19 -4.27 11.37
CA GLY A 19 2.87 -3.02 11.05
C GLY A 19 3.51 -3.04 9.65
N ARG A 20 4.18 -4.15 9.28
CA ARG A 20 4.73 -4.32 7.92
C ARG A 20 3.63 -4.32 6.86
N LYS A 21 2.51 -5.01 7.11
CA LYS A 21 1.38 -5.06 6.19
C LYS A 21 0.77 -3.66 5.99
N LYS A 22 0.51 -2.93 7.07
CA LYS A 22 0.00 -1.55 7.02
C LYS A 22 0.95 -0.62 6.29
N GLY A 23 2.25 -0.71 6.56
CA GLY A 23 3.26 0.11 5.87
C GLY A 23 3.31 -0.14 4.37
N LEU A 24 3.18 -1.40 3.93
CA LEU A 24 3.10 -1.73 2.51
C LEU A 24 1.83 -1.17 1.85
N GLU A 25 0.68 -1.30 2.51
CA GLU A 25 -0.59 -0.76 2.02
C GLU A 25 -0.54 0.78 1.93
N GLN A 26 -0.01 1.46 2.95
CA GLN A 26 0.17 2.92 2.96
C GLN A 26 1.14 3.38 1.87
N GLY A 27 2.29 2.72 1.71
CA GLY A 27 3.25 3.07 0.65
C GLY A 27 2.65 2.91 -0.75
N ARG A 28 1.87 1.85 -0.97
CA ARG A 28 1.18 1.64 -2.25
C ARG A 28 0.15 2.74 -2.53
N GLU A 29 -0.63 3.13 -1.52
CA GLU A 29 -1.60 4.22 -1.61
C GLU A 29 -0.94 5.56 -1.93
N GLU A 30 0.15 5.90 -1.23
CA GLU A 30 0.90 7.15 -1.46
C GLU A 30 1.48 7.23 -2.87
N ILE A 31 2.06 6.13 -3.36
CA ILE A 31 2.59 6.07 -4.74
C ILE A 31 1.46 6.28 -5.75
N LEU A 32 0.32 5.61 -5.59
CA LEU A 32 -0.81 5.76 -6.50
C LEU A 32 -1.34 7.20 -6.52
N ARG A 33 -1.42 7.83 -5.35
CA ARG A 33 -1.89 9.23 -5.23
C ARG A 33 -1.05 10.23 -6.01
N VAL A 34 0.25 9.99 -6.13
CA VAL A 34 1.16 10.88 -6.87
C VAL A 34 1.27 10.45 -8.34
N ALA A 35 1.40 9.15 -8.59
CA ALA A 35 1.66 8.61 -9.91
C ALA A 35 0.45 8.71 -10.84
N VAL A 36 -0.77 8.43 -10.35
CA VAL A 36 -1.97 8.39 -11.20
C VAL A 36 -2.23 9.75 -11.87
N PRO A 37 -2.26 10.90 -11.17
CA PRO A 37 -2.45 12.20 -11.83
C PRO A 37 -1.36 12.52 -12.86
N LEU A 38 -0.11 12.13 -12.60
CA LEU A 38 1.01 12.36 -13.53
C LEU A 38 0.86 11.51 -14.80
N LEU A 39 0.48 10.24 -14.66
CA LEU A 39 0.28 9.32 -15.78
C LEU A 39 -0.93 9.74 -16.62
N LEU A 40 -2.02 10.18 -15.98
CA LEU A 40 -3.18 10.77 -16.68
C LEU A 40 -2.76 12.01 -17.47
N LYS A 41 -1.97 12.92 -16.88
CA LYS A 41 -1.43 14.11 -17.56
C LYS A 41 -0.51 13.76 -18.72
N SER A 42 0.18 12.62 -18.66
CA SER A 42 1.02 12.13 -19.77
C SER A 42 0.23 11.52 -20.94
N GLY A 43 -1.10 11.42 -20.81
CA GLY A 43 -2.01 10.90 -21.83
C GLY A 43 -2.33 9.41 -21.69
N MET A 44 -1.91 8.76 -20.59
CA MET A 44 -2.29 7.37 -20.31
C MET A 44 -3.74 7.29 -19.82
N SER A 45 -4.49 6.28 -20.23
CA SER A 45 -5.89 6.10 -19.81
C SER A 45 -6.01 5.51 -18.41
N ALA A 46 -7.15 5.73 -17.73
CA ALA A 46 -7.39 5.20 -16.40
C ALA A 46 -7.34 3.65 -16.37
N GLU A 47 -7.80 3.00 -17.44
CA GLU A 47 -7.80 1.56 -17.63
C GLU A 47 -6.37 1.01 -17.76
N GLN A 48 -5.51 1.69 -18.53
CA GLN A 48 -4.10 1.32 -18.68
C GLN A 48 -3.34 1.42 -17.36
N ILE A 49 -3.62 2.48 -16.60
CA ILE A 49 -3.01 2.70 -15.27
C ILE A 49 -3.50 1.64 -14.28
N ALA A 50 -4.81 1.37 -14.23
CA ALA A 50 -5.40 0.34 -13.37
C ALA A 50 -4.81 -1.05 -13.65
N GLN A 51 -4.62 -1.38 -14.93
CA GLN A 51 -3.95 -2.61 -15.36
C GLN A 51 -2.48 -2.66 -14.89
N HIS A 52 -1.72 -1.57 -15.05
CA HIS A 52 -0.31 -1.51 -14.63
C HIS A 52 -0.15 -1.69 -13.12
N PHE A 53 -1.03 -1.08 -12.32
CA PHE A 53 -0.96 -1.16 -10.87
C PHE A 53 -1.76 -2.33 -10.28
N ASN A 54 -2.39 -3.16 -11.12
CA ASN A 54 -3.26 -4.26 -10.74
C ASN A 54 -4.28 -3.83 -9.65
N ILE A 55 -5.04 -2.79 -9.98
CA ILE A 55 -6.13 -2.25 -9.15
C ILE A 55 -7.43 -2.21 -9.96
N ALA A 56 -8.56 -2.19 -9.28
CA ALA A 56 -9.85 -2.02 -9.95
C ALA A 56 -9.94 -0.62 -10.60
N VAL A 57 -10.48 -0.55 -11.82
CA VAL A 57 -10.70 0.72 -12.52
C VAL A 57 -11.59 1.66 -11.69
N GLU A 58 -12.56 1.12 -10.96
CA GLU A 58 -13.42 1.87 -10.03
C GLU A 58 -12.64 2.59 -8.93
N SER A 59 -11.50 2.03 -8.50
CA SER A 59 -10.64 2.64 -7.50
C SER A 59 -9.84 3.83 -8.04
N MET A 60 -9.80 4.01 -9.37
CA MET A 60 -9.11 5.14 -10.01
C MET A 60 -9.77 6.48 -9.71
N GLU A 61 -11.07 6.51 -9.44
CA GLU A 61 -11.80 7.74 -9.05
C GLU A 61 -11.21 8.38 -7.79
N LYS A 62 -10.57 7.60 -6.92
CA LYS A 62 -9.88 8.10 -5.73
C LYS A 62 -8.62 8.91 -6.05
N TYR A 63 -8.04 8.71 -7.24
CA TYR A 63 -6.72 9.22 -7.62
C TYR A 63 -6.73 10.08 -8.89
N ARG A 64 -7.91 10.32 -9.49
CA ARG A 64 -8.11 11.30 -10.56
C ARG A 64 -7.92 12.72 -10.02
#